data_AF-A0A6N7IJ61-F1
#
_entry.id   AF-A0A6N7IJ61-F1
#
_cell.length_a   1.000
_cell.length_b   1.000
_cell.length_c   1.000
_cell.angle_alpha   90.00
_cell.angle_beta   90.00
_cell.angle_gamma   90.00
#
_symmetry.space_group_name_H-M   'P 1'
#
loop_
_entity.id
_entity.type
_entity.pdbx_description
1 polymer ?
#
loop_
_entity_poly.entity_id
_entity_poly.type
_entity_poly.pdbx_seq_one_letter_code
_entity_poly.pdbx_strand_id
1 'polypeptide(L)'
;MGNTEPVQAKLITEIQYCAFERCPICLAPGPDRREHVPHGAVGGHVRTLTCAQCNNMLGTRIEGELTNWCFDALVHVRAEGPGADGLRRIPRIYLRGTEDGQFVLFLDGPVDPAVQTMLANRQISLHMTAA
;
A
#
# COMPACT_ATOMS: atom_id res chain seq x y z
N MET A 1 2.05 26.36 -5.73
CA MET A 1 3.00 26.46 -4.61
C MET A 1 2.22 26.20 -3.33
N GLY A 2 2.14 24.95 -2.89
CA GLY A 2 1.72 24.66 -1.53
C GLY A 2 2.98 24.70 -0.68
N ASN A 3 3.13 25.70 0.18
CA ASN A 3 4.15 25.65 1.21
C ASN A 3 3.81 24.45 2.09
N THR A 4 4.54 23.36 1.96
CA THR A 4 4.50 22.27 2.93
C THR A 4 5.30 22.75 4.14
N GLU A 5 4.72 23.70 4.89
CA GLU A 5 5.27 24.04 6.20
C GLU A 5 5.33 22.74 7.01
N PRO A 6 6.43 22.49 7.73
CA PRO A 6 6.56 21.29 8.53
C PRO A 6 5.40 21.24 9.52
N VAL A 7 4.55 20.23 9.38
CA VAL A 7 3.47 19.98 10.33
C VAL A 7 4.13 19.69 11.67
N GLN A 8 3.88 20.55 12.66
CA GLN A 8 4.32 20.30 14.02
C GLN A 8 3.55 19.10 14.57
N ALA A 9 4.16 17.92 14.52
CA ALA A 9 3.66 16.74 15.19
C ALA A 9 3.98 16.85 16.69
N LYS A 10 2.95 16.83 17.53
CA LYS A 10 3.10 16.68 18.99
C LYS A 10 2.97 15.21 19.34
N LEU A 11 4.02 14.61 19.88
CA LEU A 11 3.94 13.30 20.50
C LEU A 11 2.96 13.37 21.69
N ILE A 12 1.83 12.68 21.58
CA ILE A 12 0.84 12.60 22.68
C ILE A 12 1.27 11.52 23.69
N THR A 13 1.65 10.35 23.17
CA THR A 13 2.10 9.21 23.98
C THR A 13 2.83 8.22 23.09
N GLU A 14 3.74 7.45 23.69
CA GLU A 14 4.32 6.26 23.05
C GLU A 14 3.49 5.04 23.44
N ILE A 15 2.99 4.32 22.44
CA ILE A 15 2.29 3.06 22.68
C ILE A 15 3.34 2.00 22.98
N GLN A 16 3.47 1.66 24.27
CA GLN A 16 4.34 0.58 24.72
C GLN A 16 3.72 -0.79 24.42
N TYR A 17 4.57 -1.82 24.41
CA TYR A 17 4.12 -3.21 24.33
C TYR A 17 3.12 -3.51 25.46
N CYS A 18 1.95 -4.04 25.10
CA CYS A 18 0.99 -4.58 26.03
C CYS A 18 0.66 -6.03 25.66
N ALA A 19 0.71 -6.91 26.66
CA ALA A 19 0.23 -8.27 26.53
C ALA A 19 -1.27 -8.30 26.82
N PHE A 20 -2.08 -8.55 25.80
CA PHE A 20 -3.52 -8.71 25.96
C PHE A 20 -3.84 -10.16 26.32
N GLU A 21 -4.72 -10.38 27.30
CA GLU A 21 -5.21 -11.72 27.65
C GLU A 21 -6.06 -12.36 26.53
N ARG A 22 -6.52 -11.53 25.60
CA ARG A 22 -7.34 -11.87 24.44
C ARG A 22 -6.72 -11.28 23.19
N CYS A 23 -7.00 -11.88 22.03
CA CYS A 23 -6.57 -11.33 20.76
C CYS A 23 -7.12 -9.88 20.61
N PRO A 24 -6.27 -8.88 20.35
CA PRO A 24 -6.70 -7.48 20.26
C PRO A 24 -7.55 -7.18 19.01
N ILE A 25 -7.66 -8.12 18.07
CA ILE A 25 -8.38 -7.96 16.80
C ILE A 25 -9.80 -8.54 16.89
N CYS A 26 -9.94 -9.79 17.34
CA CYS A 26 -11.23 -10.48 17.41
C CYS A 26 -11.69 -10.83 18.83
N LEU A 27 -10.90 -10.48 19.86
CA LEU A 27 -11.19 -10.74 21.28
C LEU A 27 -11.28 -12.23 21.68
N ALA A 28 -10.86 -13.13 20.79
CA ALA A 28 -10.74 -14.56 21.09
C ALA A 28 -9.71 -14.80 22.22
N PRO A 29 -9.95 -15.75 23.13
CA PRO A 29 -9.02 -16.06 24.21
C PRO A 29 -7.73 -16.71 23.70
N GLY A 30 -6.66 -16.62 24.49
CA GLY A 30 -5.42 -17.35 24.27
C GLY A 30 -4.63 -16.95 23.02
N PRO A 31 -4.27 -15.66 22.84
CA PRO A 31 -3.41 -15.27 21.73
C PRO A 31 -1.99 -15.83 21.92
N ASP A 32 -1.49 -16.58 20.94
CA ASP A 32 -0.20 -17.29 20.98
C ASP A 32 0.76 -16.89 19.85
N ARG A 33 0.31 -16.08 18.89
CA ARG A 33 1.10 -15.65 17.71
C ARG A 33 1.56 -14.22 17.82
N ARG A 34 2.82 -13.97 17.47
CA ARG A 34 3.40 -12.62 17.45
C ARG A 34 3.13 -11.96 16.10
N GLU A 35 2.57 -10.76 16.12
CA GLU A 35 2.28 -9.94 14.94
C GLU A 35 2.91 -8.56 15.10
N HIS A 36 3.44 -7.95 14.03
CA HIS A 36 3.93 -6.56 14.11
C HIS A 36 2.76 -5.56 14.11
N VAL A 37 2.87 -4.50 14.91
CA VAL A 37 1.90 -3.40 14.95
C VAL A 37 2.61 -2.05 14.75
N PRO A 38 2.33 -1.32 13.65
CA PRO A 38 1.63 -1.79 12.45
C PRO A 38 2.40 -2.94 11.77
N HIS A 39 1.91 -3.48 10.66
CA HIS A 39 2.62 -4.58 10.02
C HIS A 39 4.03 -4.17 9.54
N GLY A 40 4.96 -5.13 9.45
CA GLY A 40 6.37 -4.85 9.12
C GLY A 40 6.56 -4.18 7.76
N ALA A 41 5.77 -4.55 6.76
CA ALA A 41 5.82 -3.97 5.42
C ALA A 41 5.54 -2.47 5.36
N VAL A 42 4.82 -1.93 6.34
CA VAL A 42 4.53 -0.47 6.48
C VAL A 42 5.35 0.16 7.63
N GLY A 43 6.47 -0.47 8.01
CA GLY A 43 7.45 0.09 8.95
C GLY A 43 7.17 -0.22 10.43
N GLY A 44 6.24 -1.11 10.74
CA GLY A 44 5.98 -1.48 12.13
C GLY A 44 7.01 -2.46 12.70
N HIS A 45 7.36 -2.22 13.95
CA HIS A 45 8.51 -2.85 14.61
C HIS A 45 8.17 -3.38 16.01
N VAL A 46 7.13 -2.85 16.66
CA VAL A 46 6.57 -3.40 17.90
C VAL A 46 5.76 -4.64 17.57
N ARG A 47 5.83 -5.69 18.39
CA ARG A 47 5.02 -6.91 18.21
C ARG A 47 3.95 -7.02 19.28
N THR A 48 2.75 -7.51 18.97
CA THR A 48 1.73 -7.91 19.95
C THR A 48 1.35 -9.39 19.79
N LEU A 49 0.58 -9.95 20.73
CA LEU A 49 0.04 -11.30 20.63
C LEU A 49 -1.34 -11.30 19.98
N THR A 50 -1.56 -12.20 19.04
CA THR A 50 -2.80 -12.39 18.27
C THR A 50 -3.17 -13.88 18.21
N CYS A 51 -4.43 -14.20 17.92
CA CYS A 51 -4.82 -15.59 17.65
C CYS A 51 -4.35 -16.01 16.24
N ALA A 52 -4.15 -17.30 16.02
CA ALA A 52 -3.68 -17.83 14.73
C ALA A 52 -4.55 -17.40 13.53
N GLN A 53 -5.88 -17.37 13.70
CA GLN A 53 -6.77 -16.94 12.63
C GLN A 53 -6.54 -15.48 12.23
N CYS A 54 -6.46 -14.57 13.21
CA CYS A 54 -6.25 -13.16 12.91
C CYS A 54 -4.85 -12.89 12.38
N ASN A 55 -3.83 -13.56 12.94
CA ASN A 55 -2.46 -13.48 12.45
C ASN A 55 -2.37 -13.81 10.95
N ASN A 56 -2.98 -14.92 10.53
CA ASN A 56 -2.97 -15.34 9.12
C ASN A 56 -3.88 -14.48 8.22
N MET A 57 -4.97 -13.94 8.77
CA MET A 57 -5.97 -13.22 7.99
C MET A 57 -5.59 -11.75 7.77
N LEU A 58 -4.95 -11.09 8.74
CA LEU A 58 -4.39 -9.74 8.55
C LEU A 58 -3.37 -9.74 7.42
N GLY A 59 -2.43 -10.69 7.49
CA GLY A 59 -1.52 -11.14 6.42
C GLY A 59 -2.10 -11.05 5.02
N THR A 60 -3.18 -11.79 4.86
CA THR A 60 -3.70 -12.13 3.54
C THR A 60 -4.76 -11.16 3.02
N ARG A 61 -5.47 -10.45 3.90
CA ARG A 61 -6.64 -9.62 3.50
C ARG A 61 -6.41 -8.12 3.63
N ILE A 62 -5.61 -7.68 4.60
CA ILE A 62 -5.55 -6.26 4.98
C ILE A 62 -4.19 -5.67 4.62
N GLU A 63 -3.11 -6.45 4.72
CA GLU A 63 -1.75 -5.95 4.48
C GLU A 63 -1.53 -5.41 3.07
N GLY A 64 -2.11 -6.05 2.05
CA GLY A 64 -2.02 -5.58 0.66
C GLY A 64 -2.60 -4.17 0.53
N GLU A 65 -3.83 -3.98 1.01
CA GLU A 65 -4.53 -2.70 0.94
C GLU A 65 -3.89 -1.62 1.83
N LEU A 66 -3.46 -1.97 3.05
CA LEU A 66 -2.73 -1.05 3.93
C LEU A 66 -1.40 -0.60 3.30
N THR A 67 -0.67 -1.52 2.67
CA THR A 67 0.57 -1.22 1.97
C THR A 67 0.29 -0.31 0.78
N ASN A 68 -0.73 -0.62 -0.02
CA ASN A 68 -1.12 0.20 -1.16
C ASN A 68 -1.49 1.63 -0.71
N TRP A 69 -2.28 1.76 0.36
CA TRP A 69 -2.61 3.05 0.94
C TRP A 69 -1.37 3.79 1.48
N CYS A 70 -0.55 3.13 2.29
CA CYS A 70 0.64 3.72 2.92
C CYS A 70 1.65 4.24 1.88
N PHE A 71 1.70 3.61 0.70
CA PHE A 71 2.64 3.93 -0.35
C PHE A 71 1.98 4.60 -1.57
N ASP A 72 0.80 5.21 -1.41
CA ASP A 72 0.09 5.92 -2.49
C ASP A 72 0.04 5.12 -3.80
N ALA A 73 -0.31 3.84 -3.69
CA ALA A 73 -0.35 2.92 -4.81
C ALA A 73 -1.70 3.01 -5.53
N LEU A 74 -1.65 3.18 -6.85
CA LEU A 74 -2.81 2.99 -7.72
C LEU A 74 -2.95 1.49 -8.04
N VAL A 75 -4.09 0.93 -7.67
CA VAL A 75 -4.44 -0.48 -7.90
C VAL A 75 -5.59 -0.61 -8.90
N HIS A 76 -5.78 -1.83 -9.42
CA HIS A 76 -6.81 -2.13 -10.43
C HIS A 76 -6.74 -1.22 -11.67
N VAL A 77 -5.52 -0.81 -12.04
CA VAL A 77 -5.31 0.16 -13.12
C VAL A 77 -5.37 -0.53 -14.48
N ARG A 78 -6.05 0.14 -15.42
CA ARG A 78 -6.00 -0.16 -16.84
C ARG A 78 -5.40 1.01 -17.59
N ALA A 79 -4.67 0.72 -18.65
CA ALA A 79 -4.03 1.69 -19.52
C ALA A 79 -4.58 1.61 -20.94
N GLU A 80 -4.65 2.76 -21.59
CA GLU A 80 -4.82 2.88 -23.04
C GLU A 80 -3.81 3.91 -23.58
N GLY A 81 -3.43 3.76 -24.84
CA GLY A 81 -2.52 4.70 -25.49
C GLY A 81 -2.09 4.21 -26.88
N PRO A 82 -1.38 5.06 -27.65
CA PRO A 82 -0.85 4.68 -28.95
C PRO A 82 0.07 3.46 -28.84
N GLY A 83 -0.07 2.51 -29.76
CA GLY A 83 0.77 1.31 -29.81
C GLY A 83 0.13 0.03 -29.27
N ALA A 84 -1.09 0.10 -28.73
CA ALA A 84 -1.94 -1.07 -28.62
C ALA A 84 -3.43 -0.75 -28.66
N ASP A 85 -4.21 -1.69 -29.18
CA ASP A 85 -5.67 -1.57 -29.21
C ASP A 85 -6.27 -1.96 -27.86
N GLY A 86 -7.18 -1.10 -27.37
CA GLY A 86 -8.02 -1.32 -26.20
C GLY A 86 -7.33 -1.14 -24.84
N LEU A 87 -8.13 -1.28 -23.78
CA LEU A 87 -7.66 -1.20 -22.39
C LEU A 87 -6.83 -2.42 -22.01
N ARG A 88 -5.64 -2.19 -21.47
CA ARG A 88 -4.74 -3.22 -20.96
C ARG A 88 -4.61 -3.12 -19.45
N ARG A 89 -4.72 -4.25 -18.76
CA ARG A 89 -4.43 -4.30 -17.32
C ARG A 89 -2.94 -4.06 -17.13
N ILE A 90 -2.61 -3.22 -16.18
CA ILE A 90 -1.21 -2.96 -15.79
C ILE A 90 -1.01 -3.31 -14.32
N PRO A 91 0.24 -3.56 -13.89
CA PRO A 91 0.53 -3.79 -12.48
C PRO A 91 0.24 -2.54 -11.64
N ARG A 92 0.32 -2.67 -10.30
CA ARG A 92 0.15 -1.52 -9.43
C ARG A 92 1.18 -0.44 -9.75
N ILE A 93 0.79 0.81 -9.55
CA ILE A 93 1.67 1.96 -9.76
C ILE A 93 1.90 2.64 -8.43
N TYR A 94 3.16 2.82 -8.02
CA TYR A 94 3.47 3.74 -6.94
C TYR A 94 3.64 5.16 -7.47
N LEU A 95 2.93 6.12 -6.87
CA LEU A 95 3.09 7.54 -7.13
C LEU A 95 4.12 8.12 -6.17
N ARG A 96 5.17 8.76 -6.69
CA ARG A 96 6.17 9.45 -5.87
C ARG A 96 6.31 10.89 -6.30
N GLY A 97 5.92 11.82 -5.43
CA GLY A 97 6.16 13.24 -5.66
C GLY A 97 7.66 13.56 -5.62
N THR A 98 8.09 14.48 -6.47
CA THR A 98 9.44 15.07 -6.46
C THR A 98 9.39 16.46 -5.83
N GLU A 99 10.56 16.99 -5.43
CA GLU A 99 10.65 18.30 -4.76
C GLU A 99 10.13 19.46 -5.61
N ASP A 100 10.18 19.34 -6.94
CA ASP A 100 9.67 20.31 -7.92
C ASP A 100 8.17 20.16 -8.22
N GLY A 101 7.46 19.32 -7.47
CA GLY A 101 6.02 19.09 -7.63
C GLY A 101 5.64 18.26 -8.86
N GLN A 102 6.62 17.62 -9.52
CA GLN A 102 6.35 16.56 -10.48
C GLN A 102 6.10 15.23 -9.73
N PHE A 103 5.79 14.19 -10.49
CA PHE A 103 5.63 12.86 -9.94
C PHE A 103 6.31 11.81 -10.84
N VAL A 104 6.81 10.75 -10.20
CA VAL A 104 7.31 9.56 -10.85
C VAL A 104 6.31 8.42 -10.61
N LEU A 105 6.00 7.70 -11.69
CA LEU A 105 5.16 6.51 -11.67
C LEU A 105 6.06 5.27 -11.72
N PHE A 106 6.04 4.44 -10.69
CA PHE A 106 6.76 3.17 -10.66
C PHE A 106 5.81 1.99 -10.82
N LEU A 107 5.94 1.25 -11.90
CA LEU A 107 5.20 0.00 -12.13
C LEU A 107 5.85 -1.12 -11.31
N ASP A 108 5.06 -1.76 -10.44
CA ASP A 108 5.52 -2.87 -9.61
C ASP A 108 4.83 -4.17 -10.01
N GLY A 109 5.47 -4.88 -10.94
CA GLY A 109 5.03 -6.16 -11.46
C GLY A 109 5.32 -6.32 -12.95
N PRO A 110 4.95 -7.47 -13.53
CA PRO A 110 5.13 -7.73 -14.96
C PRO A 110 4.27 -6.78 -15.81
N VAL A 111 4.84 -6.33 -16.92
CA VAL A 111 4.19 -5.41 -17.86
C VAL A 111 3.97 -6.13 -19.19
N ASP A 112 2.75 -6.06 -19.71
CA ASP A 112 2.41 -6.57 -21.05
C ASP A 112 3.26 -5.86 -22.12
N PRO A 113 3.84 -6.56 -23.12
CA PRO A 113 4.63 -5.92 -24.18
C PRO A 113 3.92 -4.78 -24.89
N ALA A 114 2.60 -4.87 -25.05
CA ALA A 114 1.80 -3.82 -25.66
C ALA A 114 1.76 -2.54 -24.82
N VAL A 115 1.81 -2.67 -23.49
CA VAL A 115 1.93 -1.54 -22.56
C VAL A 115 3.33 -0.91 -22.63
N GLN A 116 4.37 -1.71 -22.85
CA GLN A 116 5.72 -1.16 -23.06
C GLN A 116 5.76 -0.22 -24.28
N THR A 117 5.06 -0.58 -25.36
CA THR A 117 4.92 0.29 -26.54
C THR A 117 4.18 1.59 -26.20
N MET A 118 3.10 1.53 -25.41
CA MET A 118 2.39 2.74 -24.95
C MET A 118 3.31 3.67 -24.14
N LEU A 119 4.07 3.10 -23.20
CA LEU A 119 5.01 3.84 -22.36
C LEU A 119 6.13 4.49 -23.19
N ALA A 120 6.63 3.79 -24.21
CA ALA A 120 7.64 4.32 -25.12
C ALA A 120 7.13 5.55 -25.91
N ASN A 121 5.84 5.58 -26.24
CA ASN A 121 5.19 6.71 -26.90
C ASN A 121 4.89 7.90 -25.97
N ARG A 122 5.12 7.75 -24.65
CA ARG A 122 4.91 8.79 -23.62
C ARG A 122 3.49 9.38 -23.58
N GLN A 123 2.52 8.68 -24.16
CA GLN A 123 1.11 9.04 -24.14
C GLN A 123 0.32 7.84 -23.64
N ILE A 124 -0.22 7.96 -22.43
CA ILE A 124 -0.98 6.91 -21.78
C ILE A 124 -2.08 7.56 -20.93
N SER A 125 -3.29 7.02 -21.02
CA SER A 125 -4.39 7.35 -20.12
C SER A 125 -4.57 6.20 -19.13
N LEU A 126 -4.71 6.55 -17.86
CA LEU A 126 -4.92 5.58 -16.78
C LEU A 126 -6.38 5.59 -16.37
N HIS A 127 -6.96 4.39 -16.31
CA HIS A 127 -8.33 4.13 -15.90
C HIS A 127 -8.31 3.34 -14.60
N MET A 128 -8.92 3.89 -13.57
CA MET A 128 -9.00 3.27 -12.25
C MET A 128 -10.45 2.88 -11.96
N THR A 129 -10.65 1.65 -11.48
CA THR A 129 -11.92 1.24 -10.89
C THR A 129 -11.80 1.23 -9.38
N ALA A 130 -12.80 1.77 -8.68
CA ALA A 130 -12.90 1.58 -7.23
C ALA A 130 -12.94 0.07 -6.93
N ALA A 131 -12.18 -0.34 -5.92
CA ALA A 131 -12.20 -1.69 -5.38
C ALA A 131 -13.49 -1.95 -4.59
#